data_AF-A0A1G8Z9R1-F1
#
_entry.id   AF-A0A1G8Z9R1-F1
#
_cell.length_a   1.000
_cell.length_b   1.000
_cell.length_c   1.000
_cell.angle_alpha   90.00
_cell.angle_beta   90.00
_cell.angle_gamma   90.00
#
_symmetry.space_group_name_H-M   'P 1'
#
loop_
_entity.id
_entity.type
_entity.pdbx_description
1 polymer ?
#
loop_
_entity_poly.entity_id
_entity_poly.type
_entity_poly.pdbx_seq_one_letter_code
_entity_poly.pdbx_strand_id
1 'polypeptide(L)'
;MDGCRRIIPFALVIVIAGCGSGALSGPGGTTADTATATITTGTSEATTAPVHTTTTSPQKKTTATTKRQYGWSLPEGPTSPTTNEDVIYRRLLGKACGEAQQELDRTWSGLMSPRNAPLYQAAVDLCGGRTSGARSMYGKAAALGLQMHQGAGGSAAVDCAILRAVRSVLDQIAQESVRCTPGTPPRWPTEDSFAKDDPRTDVVEGTTTTTTTTTTASSSSSSSSSS
;
A
#
# COMPACT_ATOMS: atom_id res chain seq x y z
N MET A 1 48.92 -19.20 -21.37
CA MET A 1 47.64 -18.87 -22.03
C MET A 1 46.97 -17.82 -21.17
N ASP A 2 47.40 -16.59 -21.40
CA ASP A 2 47.00 -15.39 -20.67
C ASP A 2 45.59 -14.96 -21.10
N GLY A 3 44.61 -15.19 -20.23
CA GLY A 3 43.22 -14.82 -20.45
C GLY A 3 42.95 -13.39 -19.95
N CYS A 4 42.88 -12.44 -20.90
CA CYS A 4 42.57 -11.04 -20.66
C CYS A 4 41.25 -10.83 -19.89
N ARG A 5 41.35 -10.20 -18.71
CA ARG A 5 40.25 -9.53 -18.01
C ARG A 5 39.80 -8.29 -18.82
N ARG A 6 38.52 -8.21 -19.19
CA ARG A 6 37.90 -6.96 -19.65
C ARG A 6 37.10 -6.34 -18.50
N ILE A 7 37.66 -5.27 -17.95
CA ILE A 7 36.98 -4.34 -17.03
C ILE A 7 36.30 -3.29 -17.90
N ILE A 8 34.98 -3.12 -17.76
CA ILE A 8 34.23 -2.05 -18.43
C ILE A 8 33.91 -0.99 -17.36
N PRO A 9 34.55 0.19 -17.37
CA PRO A 9 34.15 1.30 -16.54
C PRO A 9 33.00 2.05 -17.22
N PHE A 10 31.78 1.93 -16.67
CA PHE A 10 30.71 2.88 -16.95
C PHE A 10 30.84 4.05 -15.99
N ALA A 11 31.52 5.10 -16.43
CA ALA A 11 31.37 6.43 -15.90
C ALA A 11 30.12 7.05 -16.55
N LEU A 12 29.06 7.28 -15.77
CA LEU A 12 27.99 8.19 -16.15
C LEU A 12 27.76 9.18 -15.02
N VAL A 13 28.32 10.38 -15.21
CA VAL A 13 28.03 11.58 -14.44
C VAL A 13 26.93 12.34 -15.18
N ILE A 14 25.78 12.56 -14.54
CA ILE A 14 24.90 13.68 -14.88
C ILE A 14 24.46 14.36 -13.57
N VAL A 15 24.94 15.59 -13.42
CA VAL A 15 24.55 16.60 -12.43
C VAL A 15 23.39 17.39 -13.01
N ILE A 16 22.26 17.53 -12.30
CA ILE A 16 21.39 18.70 -12.46
C ILE A 16 20.93 19.18 -11.07
N ALA A 17 21.12 20.49 -10.87
CA ALA A 17 20.82 21.27 -9.71
C ALA A 17 19.32 21.44 -9.47
N GLY A 18 18.90 21.38 -8.21
CA GLY A 18 17.60 21.83 -7.72
C GLY A 18 17.82 22.72 -6.51
N CYS A 19 18.08 24.00 -6.77
CA CYS A 19 18.09 25.09 -5.80
C CYS A 19 16.63 25.41 -5.44
N GLY A 20 16.31 25.41 -4.15
CA GLY A 20 14.99 25.78 -3.62
C GLY A 20 15.13 26.33 -2.22
N SER A 21 15.73 27.51 -2.10
CA SER A 21 15.75 28.33 -0.90
C SER A 21 14.36 28.91 -0.64
N GLY A 22 13.86 28.78 0.59
CA GLY A 22 12.58 29.36 1.01
C GLY A 22 12.52 29.59 2.51
N ALA A 23 13.00 30.76 2.92
CA ALA A 23 12.67 31.56 4.10
C ALA A 23 12.81 31.00 5.53
N LEU A 24 13.85 31.52 6.19
CA LEU A 24 13.92 31.78 7.63
C LEU A 24 12.82 32.78 8.06
N SER A 25 12.07 32.45 9.10
CA SER A 25 11.43 33.43 9.99
C SER A 25 11.92 33.16 11.42
N GLY A 26 12.55 34.19 11.99
CA GLY A 26 13.25 34.14 13.27
C GLY A 26 12.35 34.08 14.52
N PRO A 27 12.98 34.12 15.71
CA PRO A 27 12.37 33.77 16.98
C PRO A 27 11.65 34.96 17.62
N GLY A 28 10.45 34.71 18.14
CA GLY A 28 9.75 35.58 19.08
C GLY A 28 9.28 34.74 20.25
N GLY A 29 9.89 34.95 21.42
CA GLY A 29 9.55 34.26 22.66
C GLY A 29 8.35 34.88 23.38
N THR A 30 8.11 34.37 24.59
CA THR A 30 7.09 34.73 25.59
C THR A 30 5.67 34.30 25.20
N THR A 31 4.88 33.60 26.01
CA THR A 31 4.91 33.36 27.46
C THR A 31 4.00 32.16 27.74
N ALA A 32 4.22 31.51 28.88
CA ALA A 32 3.35 30.49 29.43
C ALA A 32 1.88 30.94 29.45
N ASP A 33 0.96 30.02 29.16
CA ASP A 33 -0.13 29.82 30.09
C ASP A 33 -0.68 28.39 30.06
N THR A 34 -0.78 27.85 31.27
CA THR A 34 -1.35 26.57 31.61
C THR A 34 -2.86 26.77 31.66
N ALA A 35 -3.63 26.09 30.81
CA ALA A 35 -5.07 26.05 30.97
C ALA A 35 -5.60 24.63 30.78
N THR A 36 -5.69 23.94 31.91
CA THR A 36 -6.54 22.78 32.18
C THR A 36 -7.96 23.02 31.65
N ALA A 37 -8.38 22.24 30.66
CA ALA A 37 -9.78 22.23 30.21
C ALA A 37 -10.60 21.28 31.09
N THR A 38 -11.25 21.85 32.11
CA THR A 38 -12.34 21.22 32.86
C THR A 38 -13.59 21.22 31.98
N ILE A 39 -14.18 20.04 31.78
CA ILE A 39 -15.48 19.86 31.12
C ILE A 39 -16.57 20.24 32.14
N THR A 40 -17.25 21.36 31.91
CA THR A 40 -18.45 21.75 32.68
C THR A 40 -19.68 21.65 31.80
N THR A 41 -20.55 20.70 32.14
CA THR A 41 -21.91 20.52 31.65
C THR A 41 -22.78 21.66 32.17
N GLY A 42 -23.47 22.38 31.28
CA GLY A 42 -24.36 23.47 31.66
C GLY A 42 -25.44 23.72 30.61
N THR A 43 -26.57 23.05 30.79
CA THR A 43 -27.84 23.21 30.08
C THR A 43 -28.30 24.67 30.10
N SER A 44 -28.62 25.22 28.93
CA SER A 44 -29.14 26.58 28.78
C SER A 44 -30.65 26.64 29.07
N GLU A 45 -31.03 27.51 30.01
CA GLU A 45 -32.40 27.96 30.26
C GLU A 45 -32.58 29.36 29.66
N ALA A 46 -33.77 29.60 29.10
CA ALA A 46 -34.10 30.69 28.19
C ALA A 46 -34.18 32.08 28.86
N THR A 47 -33.79 33.14 28.15
CA THR A 47 -34.30 34.51 28.36
C THR A 47 -34.11 35.39 27.10
N THR A 48 -35.26 35.69 26.48
CA THR A 48 -35.75 36.93 25.84
C THR A 48 -34.80 37.87 25.06
N ALA A 49 -35.24 38.20 23.83
CA ALA A 49 -34.67 39.08 22.81
C ALA A 49 -34.38 40.54 23.24
N PRO A 50 -33.61 41.28 22.41
CA PRO A 50 -34.29 42.25 21.57
C PRO A 50 -33.87 42.25 20.09
N VAL A 51 -34.83 42.68 19.28
CA VAL A 51 -34.82 42.88 17.83
C VAL A 51 -33.73 43.87 17.41
N HIS A 52 -32.87 43.44 16.49
CA HIS A 52 -32.19 44.33 15.55
C HIS A 52 -32.37 43.79 14.13
N THR A 53 -33.18 44.52 13.37
CA THR A 53 -33.43 44.30 11.94
C THR A 53 -32.19 44.68 11.17
N THR A 54 -31.43 43.70 10.68
CA THR A 54 -30.38 43.93 9.68
C THR A 54 -30.78 43.23 8.38
N THR A 55 -31.38 44.00 7.48
CA THR A 55 -31.62 43.61 6.09
C THR A 55 -30.26 43.38 5.42
N THR A 56 -29.84 42.12 5.37
CA THR A 56 -28.68 41.68 4.59
C THR A 56 -29.21 40.93 3.38
N SER A 57 -28.95 41.44 2.18
CA SER A 57 -29.27 40.81 0.92
C SER A 57 -28.77 39.35 0.88
N PRO A 58 -29.49 38.41 0.24
CA PRO A 58 -29.06 37.03 0.14
C PRO A 58 -27.81 36.94 -0.73
N GLN A 59 -26.63 36.90 -0.11
CA GLN A 59 -25.42 36.44 -0.77
C GLN A 59 -25.61 34.95 -1.06
N LYS A 60 -25.78 34.65 -2.36
CA LYS A 60 -25.69 33.31 -2.93
C LYS A 60 -24.28 32.76 -2.64
N LYS A 61 -24.12 32.14 -1.47
CA LYS A 61 -22.93 31.38 -1.10
C LYS A 61 -22.91 30.13 -1.98
N THR A 62 -22.22 30.24 -3.11
CA THR A 62 -21.83 29.08 -3.90
C THR A 62 -20.80 28.31 -3.09
N THR A 63 -21.27 27.44 -2.19
CA THR A 63 -20.41 26.50 -1.48
C THR A 63 -19.89 25.51 -2.52
N ALA A 64 -18.70 25.78 -3.06
CA ALA A 64 -17.96 24.76 -3.77
C ALA A 64 -17.68 23.63 -2.77
N THR A 65 -18.45 22.55 -2.85
CA THR A 65 -18.20 21.35 -2.05
C THR A 65 -16.94 20.70 -2.61
N THR A 66 -15.77 21.08 -2.07
CA THR A 66 -14.52 20.36 -2.34
C THR A 66 -14.74 18.91 -1.94
N LYS A 67 -14.76 17.99 -2.92
CA LYS A 67 -14.88 16.56 -2.64
C LYS A 67 -13.75 16.16 -1.71
N ARG A 68 -14.08 15.51 -0.59
CA ARG A 68 -13.10 14.99 0.37
C ARG A 68 -12.22 13.98 -0.36
N GLN A 69 -10.92 14.21 -0.35
CA GLN A 69 -9.92 13.27 -0.86
C GLN A 69 -9.42 12.41 0.30
N TYR A 70 -9.26 11.11 0.05
CA TYR A 70 -8.77 10.17 1.04
C TYR A 70 -7.32 9.79 0.70
N GLY A 71 -6.42 10.07 1.64
CA GLY A 71 -4.99 9.78 1.53
C GLY A 71 -4.57 8.53 2.30
N TRP A 72 -3.33 8.10 2.08
CA TRP A 72 -2.76 6.95 2.76
C TRP A 72 -2.53 7.23 4.25
N SER A 73 -3.14 6.43 5.11
CA SER A 73 -2.89 6.37 6.55
C SER A 73 -3.30 5.01 7.10
N LEU A 74 -2.63 4.58 8.17
CA LEU A 74 -2.98 3.37 8.91
C LEU A 74 -3.37 3.74 10.34
N PRO A 75 -4.35 3.06 10.94
CA PRO A 75 -4.63 3.19 12.36
C PRO A 75 -3.48 2.59 13.20
N GLU A 76 -3.48 2.87 14.50
CA GLU A 76 -2.57 2.18 15.42
C GLU A 76 -2.75 0.65 15.30
N GLY A 77 -1.64 -0.07 15.42
CA GLY A 77 -1.58 -1.53 15.31
C GLY A 77 -1.02 -2.17 16.57
N PRO A 78 -0.78 -3.49 16.56
CA PRO A 78 -0.18 -4.19 17.68
C PRO A 78 1.22 -3.63 17.99
N THR A 79 1.49 -3.37 19.26
CA THR A 79 2.79 -2.85 19.73
C THR A 79 3.89 -3.91 19.63
N SER A 80 3.53 -5.18 19.84
CA SER A 80 4.42 -6.34 19.74
C SER A 80 4.04 -7.19 18.53
N PRO A 81 4.84 -7.18 17.44
CA PRO A 81 4.56 -7.99 16.27
C PRO A 81 4.74 -9.48 16.58
N THR A 82 3.78 -10.32 16.18
CA THR A 82 3.83 -11.78 16.34
C THR A 82 3.82 -12.52 15.02
N THR A 83 3.52 -11.82 13.92
CA THR A 83 3.47 -12.34 12.55
C THR A 83 4.32 -11.50 11.60
N ASN A 84 4.65 -12.04 10.43
CA ASN A 84 5.35 -11.29 9.38
C ASN A 84 4.52 -10.07 8.93
N GLU A 85 3.19 -10.23 8.86
CA GLU A 85 2.21 -9.17 8.63
C GLU A 85 2.36 -8.01 9.62
N ASP A 86 2.50 -8.28 10.91
CA ASP A 86 2.64 -7.24 11.92
C ASP A 86 3.93 -6.44 11.76
N VAL A 87 5.03 -7.10 11.37
CA VAL A 87 6.32 -6.44 11.13
C VAL A 87 6.20 -5.48 9.95
N ILE A 88 5.60 -5.93 8.84
CA ILE A 88 5.38 -5.09 7.65
C ILE A 88 4.43 -3.94 7.99
N TYR A 89 3.33 -4.22 8.70
CA TYR A 89 2.36 -3.23 9.15
C TYR A 89 3.02 -2.12 9.95
N ARG A 90 3.89 -2.46 10.91
CA ARG A 90 4.61 -1.48 11.72
C ARG A 90 5.53 -0.59 10.90
N ARG A 91 6.23 -1.13 9.91
CA ARG A 91 7.07 -0.34 9.00
C ARG A 91 6.22 0.63 8.16
N LEU A 92 5.06 0.17 7.66
CA LEU A 92 4.10 1.02 6.95
C LEU A 92 3.51 2.12 7.84
N LEU A 93 3.19 1.81 9.10
CA LEU A 93 2.70 2.78 10.09
C LEU A 93 3.75 3.89 10.34
N GLY A 94 5.03 3.52 10.41
CA GLY A 94 6.15 4.46 10.50
C GLY A 94 6.50 5.19 9.20
N LYS A 95 5.73 5.00 8.11
CA LYS A 95 6.01 5.51 6.76
C LYS A 95 7.36 5.10 6.19
N ALA A 96 7.94 4.01 6.69
CA ALA A 96 9.20 3.44 6.22
C ALA A 96 8.94 2.50 5.02
N CYS A 97 8.44 3.06 3.91
CA CYS A 97 7.94 2.27 2.78
C CYS A 97 9.02 1.37 2.15
N GLY A 98 10.28 1.84 2.09
CA GLY A 98 11.40 1.04 1.58
C GLY A 98 11.77 -0.13 2.49
N GLU A 99 11.70 0.05 3.81
CA GLU A 99 11.90 -1.04 4.75
C GLU A 99 10.74 -2.04 4.71
N ALA A 100 9.50 -1.54 4.56
CA ALA A 100 8.33 -2.40 4.38
C ALA A 100 8.44 -3.25 3.11
N GLN A 101 8.94 -2.68 2.01
CA GLN A 101 9.25 -3.42 0.78
C GLN A 101 10.27 -4.54 1.03
N GLN A 102 11.41 -4.22 1.66
CA GLN A 102 12.47 -5.20 1.93
C GLN A 102 11.97 -6.34 2.83
N GLU A 103 11.16 -6.00 3.84
CA GLU A 103 10.57 -7.00 4.73
C GLU A 103 9.58 -7.91 3.97
N LEU A 104 8.72 -7.32 3.13
CA LEU A 104 7.80 -8.07 2.29
C LEU A 104 8.55 -8.98 1.32
N ASP A 105 9.57 -8.49 0.63
CA ASP A 105 10.37 -9.29 -0.31
C ASP A 105 11.07 -10.47 0.37
N ARG A 106 11.47 -10.31 1.63
CA ARG A 106 12.10 -11.37 2.42
C ARG A 106 11.09 -12.41 2.93
N THR A 107 9.87 -11.99 3.26
CA THR A 107 8.94 -12.79 4.08
C THR A 107 7.64 -13.16 3.40
N TRP A 108 7.44 -12.79 2.13
CA TRP A 108 6.17 -12.99 1.41
C TRP A 108 5.67 -14.44 1.47
N SER A 109 6.57 -15.43 1.36
CA SER A 109 6.22 -16.86 1.38
C SER A 109 5.82 -17.36 2.77
N GLY A 110 6.20 -16.63 3.82
CA GLY A 110 5.85 -16.87 5.22
C GLY A 110 4.64 -16.07 5.70
N LEU A 111 3.94 -15.33 4.82
CA LEU A 111 2.66 -14.70 5.16
C LEU A 111 1.59 -15.78 5.35
N MET A 112 0.54 -15.48 6.11
CA MET A 112 -0.52 -16.43 6.43
C MET A 112 -1.37 -16.83 5.23
N SER A 113 -1.38 -16.02 4.17
CA SER A 113 -2.19 -16.25 2.98
C SER A 113 -1.47 -15.71 1.74
N PRO A 114 -1.55 -16.39 0.57
CA PRO A 114 -1.04 -15.87 -0.69
C PRO A 114 -1.65 -14.51 -1.05
N ARG A 115 -2.88 -14.22 -0.62
CA ARG A 115 -3.51 -12.91 -0.81
C ARG A 115 -2.72 -11.77 -0.14
N ASN A 116 -2.08 -12.04 1.01
CA ASN A 116 -1.42 -11.00 1.78
C ASN A 116 -0.22 -10.40 1.03
N ALA A 117 0.53 -11.18 0.25
CA ALA A 117 1.67 -10.64 -0.49
C ALA A 117 1.29 -9.47 -1.44
N PRO A 118 0.36 -9.62 -2.41
CA PRO A 118 -0.07 -8.50 -3.24
C PRO A 118 -0.87 -7.44 -2.48
N LEU A 119 -1.62 -7.79 -1.43
CA LEU A 119 -2.33 -6.79 -0.63
C LEU A 119 -1.37 -5.84 0.10
N TYR A 120 -0.33 -6.38 0.72
CA TYR A 120 0.70 -5.59 1.40
C TYR A 120 1.61 -4.88 0.39
N GLN A 121 1.86 -5.46 -0.78
CA GLN A 121 2.53 -4.75 -1.87
C GLN A 121 1.75 -3.50 -2.30
N ALA A 122 0.41 -3.60 -2.40
CA ALA A 122 -0.42 -2.44 -2.70
C ALA A 122 -0.31 -1.35 -1.62
N ALA A 123 -0.22 -1.73 -0.35
CA ALA A 123 0.03 -0.81 0.75
C ALA A 123 1.40 -0.13 0.66
N VAL A 124 2.46 -0.88 0.35
CA VAL A 124 3.80 -0.33 0.11
C VAL A 124 3.79 0.67 -1.05
N ASP A 125 3.09 0.34 -2.13
CA ASP A 125 2.94 1.23 -3.28
C ASP A 125 2.24 2.53 -2.90
N LEU A 126 1.13 2.48 -2.15
CA LEU A 126 0.44 3.67 -1.66
C LEU A 126 1.27 4.49 -0.67
N CYS A 127 2.01 3.82 0.22
CA CYS A 127 2.96 4.46 1.12
C CYS A 127 3.98 5.31 0.34
N GLY A 128 4.48 4.78 -0.79
CA GLY A 128 5.39 5.49 -1.70
C GLY A 128 4.72 6.39 -2.75
N GLY A 129 3.39 6.61 -2.69
CA GLY A 129 2.66 7.45 -3.65
C GLY A 129 2.42 6.83 -5.04
N ARG A 130 2.65 5.52 -5.22
CA ARG A 130 2.52 4.79 -6.49
C ARG A 130 1.11 4.21 -6.66
N THR A 131 0.10 5.04 -6.90
CA THR A 131 -1.32 4.61 -6.99
C THR A 131 -1.59 3.59 -8.10
N SER A 132 -0.91 3.66 -9.24
CA SER A 132 -1.09 2.72 -10.35
C SER A 132 -0.63 1.31 -9.98
N GLY A 133 0.55 1.18 -9.36
CA GLY A 133 1.08 -0.08 -8.83
C GLY A 133 0.14 -0.67 -7.79
N ALA A 134 -0.33 0.17 -6.86
CA ALA A 134 -1.27 -0.25 -5.83
C ALA A 134 -2.57 -0.83 -6.40
N ARG A 135 -3.12 -0.22 -7.45
CA ARG A 135 -4.34 -0.72 -8.12
C ARG A 135 -4.11 -2.09 -8.77
N SER A 136 -2.96 -2.30 -9.42
CA SER A 136 -2.60 -3.59 -10.01
C SER A 136 -2.49 -4.67 -8.93
N MET A 137 -1.76 -4.40 -7.86
CA MET A 137 -1.53 -5.35 -6.77
C MET A 137 -2.81 -5.64 -5.98
N TYR A 138 -3.64 -4.63 -5.74
CA TYR A 138 -4.97 -4.83 -5.16
C TYR A 138 -5.85 -5.73 -6.03
N GLY A 139 -5.79 -5.58 -7.37
CA GLY A 139 -6.47 -6.48 -8.30
C GLY A 139 -6.04 -7.94 -8.16
N LYS A 140 -4.73 -8.19 -8.06
CA LYS A 140 -4.19 -9.55 -7.82
C LYS A 140 -4.66 -10.12 -6.47
N ALA A 141 -4.62 -9.32 -5.41
CA ALA A 141 -5.15 -9.73 -4.11
C ALA A 141 -6.65 -10.04 -4.15
N ALA A 142 -7.44 -9.24 -4.87
CA ALA A 142 -8.87 -9.44 -5.01
C ALA A 142 -9.20 -10.73 -5.77
N ALA A 143 -8.42 -11.08 -6.80
CA ALA A 143 -8.59 -12.31 -7.56
C ALA A 143 -8.35 -13.58 -6.71
N LEU A 144 -7.50 -13.49 -5.68
CA LEU A 144 -7.26 -14.59 -4.72
C LEU A 144 -8.35 -14.70 -3.65
N GLY A 145 -9.16 -13.66 -3.46
CA GLY A 145 -10.23 -13.58 -2.46
C GLY A 145 -9.87 -12.71 -1.25
N LEU A 146 -10.80 -11.86 -0.83
CA LEU A 146 -10.61 -10.84 0.23
C LEU A 146 -11.17 -11.27 1.60
N GLN A 147 -11.48 -12.55 1.80
CA GLN A 147 -12.00 -13.07 3.06
C GLN A 147 -10.92 -13.05 4.15
N MET A 148 -11.21 -12.44 5.29
CA MET A 148 -10.28 -12.30 6.41
C MET A 148 -10.69 -13.21 7.57
N HIS A 149 -9.72 -13.71 8.34
CA HIS A 149 -10.02 -14.46 9.56
C HIS A 149 -10.87 -13.62 10.53
N GLN A 150 -11.81 -14.27 11.23
CA GLN A 150 -12.52 -13.66 12.36
C GLN A 150 -11.77 -13.93 13.66
N GLY A 151 -11.65 -12.91 14.50
CA GLY A 151 -11.09 -13.03 15.85
C GLY A 151 -10.60 -11.70 16.39
N ALA A 152 -10.67 -11.52 17.71
CA ALA A 152 -10.04 -10.41 18.41
C ALA A 152 -8.57 -10.80 18.72
N GLY A 153 -7.65 -10.47 17.81
CA GLY A 153 -6.21 -10.64 18.01
C GLY A 153 -5.44 -11.06 16.75
N GLY A 154 -4.19 -10.58 16.64
CA GLY A 154 -3.23 -10.99 15.61
C GLY A 154 -3.44 -10.38 14.21
N SER A 155 -2.82 -11.04 13.22
CA SER A 155 -2.76 -10.67 11.80
C SER A 155 -4.10 -10.27 11.16
N ALA A 156 -5.22 -10.81 11.64
CA ALA A 156 -6.55 -10.51 11.10
C ALA A 156 -6.94 -9.03 11.23
N ALA A 157 -6.55 -8.38 12.34
CA ALA A 157 -6.84 -6.96 12.56
C ALA A 157 -6.01 -6.06 11.64
N VAL A 158 -4.71 -6.37 11.48
CA VAL A 158 -3.81 -5.62 10.60
C VAL A 158 -4.16 -5.83 9.12
N ASP A 159 -4.53 -7.04 8.71
CA ASP A 159 -4.97 -7.33 7.34
C ASP A 159 -6.22 -6.52 6.97
N CYS A 160 -7.18 -6.44 7.90
CA CYS A 160 -8.36 -5.61 7.72
C CYS A 160 -8.02 -4.11 7.65
N ALA A 161 -7.14 -3.62 8.53
CA ALA A 161 -6.69 -2.24 8.50
C ALA A 161 -5.98 -1.87 7.18
N ILE A 162 -5.11 -2.75 6.68
CA ILE A 162 -4.47 -2.61 5.36
C ILE A 162 -5.52 -2.55 4.26
N LEU A 163 -6.46 -3.50 4.21
CA LEU A 163 -7.51 -3.52 3.20
C LEU A 163 -8.33 -2.21 3.21
N ARG A 164 -8.70 -1.72 4.40
CA ARG A 164 -9.44 -0.46 4.55
C ARG A 164 -8.65 0.73 4.04
N ALA A 165 -7.37 0.84 4.41
CA ALA A 165 -6.52 1.93 3.96
C ALA A 165 -6.29 1.89 2.44
N VAL A 166 -6.00 0.71 1.88
CA VAL A 166 -5.83 0.53 0.44
C VAL A 166 -7.09 0.95 -0.32
N ARG A 167 -8.26 0.43 0.08
CA ARG A 167 -9.53 0.77 -0.56
C ARG A 167 -9.93 2.21 -0.36
N SER A 168 -9.65 2.80 0.80
CA SER A 168 -9.95 4.21 1.05
C SER A 168 -9.25 5.12 0.03
N VAL A 169 -7.98 4.84 -0.27
CA VAL A 169 -7.23 5.60 -1.28
C VAL A 169 -7.65 5.23 -2.70
N LEU A 170 -7.81 3.95 -3.03
CA LEU A 170 -8.11 3.53 -4.40
C LEU A 170 -9.55 3.85 -4.85
N ASP A 171 -10.51 3.69 -3.95
CA ASP A 171 -11.94 3.90 -4.20
C ASP A 171 -12.39 5.32 -3.79
N GLN A 172 -11.53 6.11 -3.14
CA GLN A 172 -11.83 7.45 -2.60
C GLN A 172 -13.05 7.46 -1.67
N ILE A 173 -13.06 6.50 -0.74
CA ILE A 173 -14.09 6.35 0.31
C ILE A 173 -13.45 6.37 1.70
N ALA A 174 -14.24 6.58 2.73
CA ALA A 174 -13.74 6.59 4.09
C ALA A 174 -13.33 5.18 4.56
N GLN A 175 -12.26 5.06 5.36
CA GLN A 175 -11.77 3.76 5.81
C GLN A 175 -12.82 2.97 6.60
N GLU A 176 -13.63 3.67 7.40
CA GLU A 176 -14.70 3.12 8.22
C GLU A 176 -15.87 2.54 7.39
N SER A 177 -16.05 2.98 6.14
CA SER A 177 -17.09 2.45 5.25
C SER A 177 -16.65 1.16 4.57
N VAL A 178 -15.34 0.86 4.56
CA VAL A 178 -14.80 -0.37 3.99
C VAL A 178 -15.04 -1.53 4.95
N ARG A 179 -15.89 -2.47 4.51
CA ARG A 179 -16.16 -3.71 5.23
C ARG A 179 -15.08 -4.75 4.93
N CYS A 180 -14.55 -5.36 5.99
CA CYS A 180 -13.70 -6.54 5.89
C CYS A 180 -14.60 -7.76 5.94
N THR A 181 -14.64 -8.53 4.86
CA THR A 181 -15.49 -9.70 4.76
C THR A 181 -14.92 -10.81 5.63
N PRO A 182 -15.65 -11.28 6.65
CA PRO A 182 -15.19 -12.41 7.43
C PRO A 182 -15.21 -13.70 6.60
N GLY A 183 -14.26 -14.60 6.84
CA GLY A 183 -14.24 -15.92 6.24
C GLY A 183 -12.91 -16.64 6.47
N THR A 184 -12.68 -17.69 5.69
CA THR A 184 -11.38 -18.38 5.67
C THR A 184 -10.54 -17.73 4.59
N PRO A 185 -9.38 -17.13 4.93
CA PRO A 185 -8.43 -16.66 3.93
C PRO A 185 -8.03 -17.78 2.97
N PRO A 186 -7.73 -17.47 1.69
CA PRO A 186 -7.18 -18.46 0.79
C PRO A 186 -5.90 -19.03 1.39
N ARG A 187 -5.73 -20.35 1.31
CA ARG A 187 -4.53 -21.05 1.80
C ARG A 187 -3.46 -21.08 0.71
N TRP A 188 -2.21 -21.20 1.13
CA TRP A 188 -1.13 -21.51 0.20
C TRP A 188 -1.38 -22.87 -0.46
N PRO A 189 -1.05 -23.04 -1.76
CA PRO A 189 -1.18 -24.34 -2.44
C PRO A 189 -0.30 -25.44 -1.83
N THR A 190 0.79 -25.04 -1.15
CA THR A 190 1.76 -25.93 -0.51
C THR A 190 2.29 -25.29 0.76
N GLU A 191 2.68 -26.12 1.72
CA GLU A 191 3.35 -25.70 2.96
C GLU A 191 4.86 -25.54 2.77
N ASP A 192 5.45 -26.14 1.72
CA ASP A 192 6.85 -25.97 1.38
C ASP A 192 7.12 -24.55 0.85
N SER A 193 7.82 -23.75 1.64
CA SER A 193 8.15 -22.37 1.31
C SER A 193 8.96 -22.22 0.02
N PHE A 194 9.72 -23.24 -0.41
CA PHE A 194 10.49 -23.20 -1.65
C PHE A 194 9.65 -23.53 -2.89
N ALA A 195 8.47 -24.11 -2.69
CA ALA A 195 7.54 -24.47 -3.76
C ALA A 195 6.35 -23.50 -3.88
N LYS A 196 6.32 -22.44 -3.08
CA LYS A 196 5.34 -21.36 -3.20
C LYS A 196 5.73 -20.46 -4.38
N ASP A 197 4.74 -20.07 -5.19
CA ASP A 197 4.88 -19.03 -6.21
C ASP A 197 4.61 -17.65 -5.60
N ASP A 198 5.37 -16.63 -5.98
CA ASP A 198 5.10 -15.25 -5.58
C ASP A 198 3.85 -14.70 -6.28
N PRO A 199 2.71 -14.53 -5.59
CA PRO A 199 1.46 -14.10 -6.20
C PRO A 199 1.44 -12.63 -6.60
N ARG A 200 2.51 -11.87 -6.32
CA ARG A 200 2.70 -10.51 -6.82
C ARG A 200 3.14 -10.52 -8.28
N THR A 201 3.80 -11.58 -8.73
CA THR A 201 4.31 -11.70 -10.10
C THR A 201 3.40 -12.60 -10.93
N ASP A 202 3.55 -12.55 -12.25
CA ASP A 202 2.88 -13.48 -13.16
C ASP A 202 3.80 -14.67 -13.53
N VAL A 203 4.97 -14.75 -12.90
CA VAL A 203 5.97 -15.80 -13.12
C VAL A 203 5.70 -16.95 -12.15
N VAL A 204 5.65 -18.18 -12.68
CA VAL A 204 5.56 -19.40 -11.87
C VAL A 204 6.98 -19.84 -11.52
N GLU A 205 7.35 -19.75 -10.25
CA GLU A 205 8.70 -20.02 -9.73
C GLU A 205 8.86 -21.48 -9.26
N GLY A 206 7.77 -22.12 -8.84
CA GLY A 206 7.73 -23.50 -8.34
C GLY A 206 7.80 -24.57 -9.44
N THR A 207 7.78 -24.18 -10.71
CA THR A 207 7.98 -25.10 -11.84
C THR A 207 9.32 -24.78 -12.49
N THR A 208 10.35 -25.61 -12.20
CA THR A 208 11.51 -25.68 -13.09
C THR A 208 11.00 -26.14 -14.45
N THR A 209 10.68 -25.18 -15.32
CA THR A 209 10.27 -25.48 -16.68
C THR A 209 11.52 -25.94 -17.40
N THR A 210 11.79 -27.25 -17.37
CA THR A 210 12.63 -27.90 -18.37
C THR A 210 11.88 -27.76 -19.68
N THR A 211 12.04 -26.61 -20.34
CA THR A 211 11.65 -26.41 -21.72
C THR A 211 12.59 -27.28 -22.56
N THR A 212 12.26 -28.55 -22.71
CA THR A 212 12.83 -29.38 -23.77
C THR A 212 12.31 -28.82 -25.07
N THR A 213 13.08 -27.93 -25.70
CA THR A 213 12.87 -27.52 -27.08
C THR A 213 13.12 -28.74 -27.98
N THR A 214 12.08 -29.55 -28.21
CA THR A 214 12.09 -30.56 -29.27
C THR A 214 12.12 -29.82 -30.60
N THR A 215 13.32 -29.62 -31.12
CA THR A 215 13.54 -29.09 -32.47
C THR A 215 13.18 -30.20 -33.44
N THR A 216 11.95 -30.20 -33.95
CA THR A 216 11.55 -31.07 -35.07
C THR A 216 12.27 -30.59 -36.33
N ALA A 217 13.40 -31.23 -36.64
CA ALA A 217 14.05 -31.07 -37.93
C ALA A 217 13.15 -31.66 -39.02
N SER A 218 12.48 -30.78 -39.77
CA SER A 218 11.77 -31.16 -41.00
C SER A 218 12.80 -31.37 -42.10
N SER A 219 13.11 -32.62 -42.39
CA SER A 219 13.90 -33.02 -43.54
C SER A 219 13.06 -32.85 -44.81
N SER A 220 13.24 -31.76 -45.54
CA SER A 220 12.67 -31.57 -46.87
C SER A 220 13.50 -32.33 -47.92
N SER A 221 13.06 -33.54 -48.23
CA SER A 221 13.56 -34.34 -49.35
C SER A 221 13.17 -33.69 -50.67
N SER A 222 14.16 -33.09 -51.35
CA SER A 222 14.00 -32.59 -52.72
C SER A 222 14.41 -33.71 -53.69
N SER A 223 13.44 -34.40 -54.29
CA SER A 223 13.69 -35.34 -55.39
C SER A 223 13.67 -34.57 -56.71
N SER A 224 14.87 -34.41 -57.28
CA SER A 224 15.13 -33.90 -58.63
C SER A 224 14.79 -34.97 -59.67
N SER A 225 13.78 -34.69 -60.49
CA SER A 225 13.48 -35.47 -61.71
C SER A 225 14.32 -34.91 -62.87
N SER A 226 15.20 -35.74 -63.43
CA SER A 226 15.96 -35.43 -64.65
C SER A 226 15.57 -36.41 -65.76
N SER A 227 15.23 -35.82 -66.90
CA SER A 227 15.35 -36.32 -68.29
C SER A 227 14.59 -37.58 -68.71
#